data_AF-A0A538FUN0-F1
#
_entry.id   AF-A0A538FUN0-F1
#
_cell.length_a   1.000
_cell.length_b   1.000
_cell.length_c   1.000
_cell.angle_alpha   90.00
_cell.angle_beta   90.00
_cell.angle_gamma   90.00
#
_symmetry.space_group_name_H-M   'P 1'
#
loop_
_entity.id
_entity.type
_entity.pdbx_description
1 polymer ?
#
loop_
_entity_poly.entity_id
_entity_poly.type
_entity_poly.pdbx_seq_one_letter_code
_entity_poly.pdbx_strand_id
1 'polypeptide(L)'
;MRRFALYGLGLLLASAIALTYATSSRAKTAGPVSHTCSVTDRAFIDGAKTNVDAVDLWGQQYLDGDAAPADVAAEAARAAKIVGATSPTDPSLVQTRTLLMAMFTAYGKAMEQRAKHRDASDHILQAYGLANFAHDVLLKAEPGLARRGCDVLPLL
;
A
#
# COMPACT_ATOMS: atom_id res chain seq x y z
N MET A 1 28.50 -33.73 -33.13
CA MET A 1 29.09 -32.36 -33.08
C MET A 1 28.08 -31.22 -33.28
N ARG A 2 27.04 -31.37 -34.12
CA ARG A 2 26.05 -30.29 -34.40
C ARG A 2 25.10 -29.91 -33.24
N ARG A 3 24.85 -30.84 -32.29
CA ARG A 3 23.94 -30.61 -31.15
C ARG A 3 24.61 -29.85 -29.97
N PHE A 4 25.91 -30.05 -29.74
CA PHE A 4 26.63 -29.34 -28.67
C PHE A 4 26.82 -27.84 -28.97
N ALA A 5 26.90 -27.47 -30.25
CA ALA A 5 26.97 -26.07 -30.67
C ALA A 5 25.65 -25.29 -30.39
N LEU A 6 24.49 -25.95 -30.46
CA LEU A 6 23.19 -25.34 -30.19
C LEU A 6 22.95 -25.11 -28.69
N TYR A 7 23.42 -26.02 -27.83
CA TYR A 7 23.33 -25.85 -26.38
C TYR A 7 24.28 -24.76 -25.86
N GLY A 8 25.49 -24.64 -26.44
CA GLY A 8 26.42 -23.57 -26.07
C GLY A 8 25.93 -22.17 -26.43
N LEU A 9 25.26 -22.02 -27.59
CA LEU A 9 24.68 -20.74 -28.01
C LEU A 9 23.46 -20.34 -27.16
N GLY A 10 22.61 -21.31 -26.80
CA GLY A 10 21.45 -21.07 -25.93
C GLY A 10 21.82 -20.61 -24.53
N LEU A 11 22.90 -21.18 -23.94
CA LEU A 11 23.37 -20.78 -22.62
C LEU A 11 23.97 -19.36 -22.61
N LEU A 12 24.65 -18.96 -23.69
CA LEU A 12 25.22 -17.62 -23.85
C LEU A 12 24.14 -16.54 -24.04
N LEU A 13 23.07 -16.86 -24.76
CA LEU A 13 21.92 -15.95 -24.92
C LEU A 13 21.14 -15.78 -23.62
N ALA A 14 20.90 -16.86 -22.87
CA ALA A 14 20.21 -16.79 -21.58
C ALA A 14 21.00 -15.97 -20.54
N SER A 15 22.32 -16.11 -20.52
CA SER A 15 23.19 -15.34 -19.61
C SER A 15 23.31 -13.86 -19.99
N ALA A 16 23.33 -13.53 -21.29
CA ALA A 16 23.31 -12.14 -21.74
C ALA A 16 21.99 -11.42 -21.39
N ILE A 17 20.85 -12.10 -21.48
CA ILE A 17 19.54 -11.57 -21.09
C ILE A 17 19.43 -11.41 -19.56
N ALA A 18 19.96 -12.35 -18.79
CA ALA A 18 20.00 -12.21 -17.32
C ALA A 18 20.84 -10.99 -16.88
N LEU A 19 21.91 -10.68 -17.61
CA LEU A 19 22.79 -9.55 -17.30
C LEU A 19 22.15 -8.18 -17.62
N THR A 20 21.26 -8.08 -18.61
CA THR A 20 20.53 -6.83 -18.92
C THR A 20 19.40 -6.56 -17.91
N TYR A 21 18.77 -7.60 -17.35
CA TYR A 21 17.83 -7.44 -16.23
C TYR A 21 18.51 -7.03 -14.92
N ALA A 22 19.73 -7.53 -14.66
CA ALA A 22 20.48 -7.16 -13.46
C ALA A 22 20.97 -5.70 -13.47
N THR A 23 21.26 -5.12 -14.63
CA THR A 23 21.80 -3.75 -14.74
C THR A 23 20.71 -2.66 -14.81
N SER A 24 19.49 -3.02 -15.20
CA SER A 24 18.33 -2.10 -15.23
C SER A 24 17.63 -1.94 -13.88
N SER A 25 17.93 -2.80 -12.91
CA SER A 25 17.36 -2.77 -11.55
C SER A 25 18.13 -1.89 -10.56
N ARG A 26 19.04 -1.03 -11.04
CA ARG A 26 19.66 -0.02 -10.17
C ARG A 26 18.59 1.01 -9.81
N ALA A 27 17.85 0.74 -8.75
CA ALA A 27 17.02 1.72 -8.08
C ALA A 27 17.83 3.01 -7.98
N LYS A 28 17.42 4.06 -8.70
CA LYS A 28 17.97 5.40 -8.51
C LYS A 28 17.93 5.62 -7.02
N THR A 29 19.09 5.74 -6.39
CA THR A 29 19.20 6.23 -5.02
C THR A 29 18.57 7.61 -5.05
N ALA A 30 17.27 7.67 -4.74
CA ALA A 30 16.56 8.92 -4.58
C ALA A 30 17.39 9.72 -3.57
N GLY A 31 17.78 10.93 -3.93
CA GLY A 31 18.43 11.85 -3.00
C GLY A 31 17.54 12.06 -1.76
N PRO A 32 18.02 12.81 -0.76
CA PRO A 32 17.25 13.08 0.44
C PRO A 32 15.83 13.54 0.09
N VAL A 33 14.82 12.82 0.59
CA VAL A 33 13.41 13.20 0.39
C VAL A 33 13.19 14.52 1.11
N SER A 34 12.80 15.56 0.36
CA SER A 34 12.47 16.85 0.96
C SER A 34 11.07 16.78 1.53
N HIS A 35 10.97 16.86 2.86
CA HIS A 35 9.68 16.81 3.54
C HIS A 35 9.01 18.17 3.66
N THR A 36 7.68 18.17 3.55
CA THR A 36 6.80 19.33 3.76
C THR A 36 5.72 19.03 4.79
N CYS A 37 5.05 20.07 5.28
CA CYS A 37 3.86 19.93 6.12
C CYS A 37 2.88 21.08 5.87
N SER A 38 2.14 20.95 4.77
CA SER A 38 1.09 21.89 4.38
C SER A 38 -0.22 21.65 5.14
N VAL A 39 -1.22 22.49 4.89
CA VAL A 39 -2.57 22.26 5.42
C VAL A 39 -3.19 20.99 4.85
N THR A 40 -2.91 20.66 3.58
CA THR A 40 -3.44 19.44 2.95
C THR A 40 -2.71 18.18 3.42
N ASP A 41 -1.44 18.29 3.84
CA ASP A 41 -0.71 17.20 4.50
C ASP A 41 -1.37 16.82 5.84
N ARG A 42 -1.66 17.81 6.69
CA ARG A 42 -2.35 17.59 7.98
C ARG A 42 -3.77 17.05 7.79
N ALA A 43 -4.54 17.64 6.87
CA ALA A 43 -5.88 17.16 6.56
C ALA A 43 -5.88 15.72 6.03
N PHE A 44 -4.86 15.33 5.26
CA PHE A 44 -4.67 13.94 4.84
C PHE A 44 -4.41 13.03 6.04
N ILE A 45 -3.50 13.39 6.95
CA ILE A 45 -3.16 12.59 8.13
C ILE A 45 -4.40 12.35 9.00
N ASP A 46 -5.14 13.41 9.34
CA ASP A 46 -6.36 13.33 10.15
C ASP A 46 -7.44 12.47 9.49
N GLY A 47 -7.63 12.67 8.18
CA GLY A 47 -8.57 11.90 7.38
C GLY A 47 -8.17 10.43 7.27
N ALA A 48 -6.90 10.14 7.03
CA ALA A 48 -6.37 8.78 6.96
C ALA A 48 -6.57 8.06 8.30
N LYS A 49 -6.20 8.70 9.41
CA LYS A 49 -6.35 8.12 10.75
C LYS A 49 -7.80 7.74 11.02
N THR A 50 -8.70 8.70 10.82
CA THR A 50 -10.14 8.50 11.04
C THR A 50 -10.69 7.32 10.23
N ASN A 51 -10.25 7.16 8.98
CA ASN A 51 -10.76 6.10 8.10
C ASN A 51 -10.08 4.74 8.35
N VAL A 52 -8.81 4.72 8.81
CA VAL A 52 -8.17 3.48 9.29
C VAL A 52 -8.90 2.98 10.54
N ASP A 53 -9.13 3.85 11.52
CA ASP A 53 -9.85 3.52 12.76
C ASP A 53 -11.28 3.05 12.48
N ALA A 54 -11.97 3.71 11.55
CA ALA A 54 -13.32 3.30 11.15
C ALA A 54 -13.32 1.90 10.54
N VAL A 55 -12.44 1.62 9.58
CA VAL A 55 -12.38 0.30 8.95
C VAL A 55 -11.97 -0.78 9.95
N ASP A 56 -11.07 -0.49 10.88
CA ASP A 56 -10.71 -1.42 11.96
C ASP A 56 -11.92 -1.73 12.85
N LEU A 57 -12.66 -0.70 13.29
CA LEU A 57 -13.88 -0.88 14.07
C LEU A 57 -14.91 -1.75 13.36
N TRP A 58 -15.17 -1.51 12.07
CA TRP A 58 -16.08 -2.34 11.27
C TRP A 58 -15.55 -3.76 11.08
N GLY A 59 -14.24 -3.93 10.95
CA GLY A 59 -13.57 -5.22 10.93
C GLY A 59 -13.80 -6.00 12.22
N GLN A 60 -13.64 -5.35 13.38
CA GLN A 60 -13.92 -5.96 14.69
C GLN A 60 -15.40 -6.35 14.83
N GLN A 61 -16.33 -5.46 14.47
CA GLN A 61 -17.77 -5.80 14.50
C GLN A 61 -18.10 -7.01 13.62
N TYR A 62 -17.44 -7.17 12.48
CA TYR A 62 -17.61 -8.38 11.66
C TYR A 62 -17.05 -9.63 12.33
N LEU A 63 -15.89 -9.54 12.99
CA LEU A 63 -15.31 -10.66 13.75
C LEU A 63 -16.19 -11.06 14.94
N ASP A 64 -16.82 -10.08 15.60
CA ASP A 64 -17.74 -10.28 16.71
C ASP A 64 -19.12 -10.79 16.26
N GLY A 65 -19.42 -10.72 14.96
CA GLY A 65 -20.69 -11.15 14.37
C GLY A 65 -21.78 -10.07 14.35
N ASP A 66 -21.44 -8.84 14.72
CA ASP A 66 -22.32 -7.68 14.81
C ASP A 66 -22.47 -6.93 13.47
N ALA A 67 -21.59 -7.17 12.50
CA ALA A 67 -21.65 -6.57 11.16
C ALA A 67 -21.61 -7.62 10.04
N ALA A 68 -22.35 -7.38 8.96
CA ALA A 68 -22.27 -8.23 7.78
C ALA A 68 -21.02 -7.88 6.94
N PRO A 69 -20.42 -8.85 6.23
CA PRO A 69 -19.27 -8.58 5.38
C PRO A 69 -19.57 -7.54 4.28
N ALA A 70 -20.81 -7.45 3.80
CA ALA A 70 -21.20 -6.42 2.84
C ALA A 70 -21.12 -4.99 3.41
N ASP A 71 -21.39 -4.81 4.71
CA ASP A 71 -21.31 -3.50 5.37
C ASP A 71 -19.85 -3.07 5.53
N VAL A 72 -18.97 -4.01 5.91
CA VAL A 72 -17.52 -3.78 5.97
C VAL A 72 -16.95 -3.45 4.59
N ALA A 73 -17.40 -4.15 3.54
CA ALA A 73 -17.00 -3.84 2.17
C ALA A 73 -17.40 -2.41 1.77
N ALA A 74 -18.61 -1.99 2.13
CA ALA A 74 -19.09 -0.64 1.86
C ALA A 74 -18.30 0.43 2.64
N GLU A 75 -17.94 0.18 3.89
CA GLU A 75 -17.07 1.07 4.66
C GLU A 75 -15.68 1.17 4.04
N ALA A 76 -15.05 0.05 3.69
CA ALA A 76 -13.74 0.06 3.06
C ALA A 76 -13.76 0.85 1.73
N ALA A 77 -14.82 0.72 0.93
CA ALA A 77 -15.00 1.52 -0.28
C ALA A 77 -15.17 3.02 0.02
N ARG A 78 -15.89 3.39 1.08
CA ARG A 78 -16.00 4.79 1.54
C ARG A 78 -14.65 5.34 1.96
N ALA A 79 -13.90 4.61 2.78
CA ALA A 79 -12.56 4.98 3.23
C ALA A 79 -11.60 5.20 2.04
N ALA A 80 -11.59 4.27 1.07
CA ALA A 80 -10.80 4.41 -0.16
C ALA A 80 -11.13 5.69 -0.93
N LYS A 81 -12.42 6.04 -1.03
CA LYS A 81 -12.87 7.26 -1.71
C LYS A 81 -12.46 8.53 -0.95
N ILE A 82 -12.66 8.58 0.36
CA ILE A 82 -12.35 9.73 1.20
C ILE A 82 -10.85 9.99 1.19
N VAL A 83 -10.04 8.96 1.48
CA VAL A 83 -8.58 9.07 1.48
C VAL A 83 -8.06 9.41 0.09
N GLY A 84 -8.63 8.81 -0.97
CA GLY A 84 -8.23 9.09 -2.34
C GLY A 84 -8.58 10.50 -2.85
N ALA A 85 -9.59 11.15 -2.27
CA ALA A 85 -9.94 12.52 -2.59
C ALA A 85 -9.01 13.57 -1.95
N THR A 86 -8.11 13.16 -1.05
CA THR A 86 -7.12 14.05 -0.44
C THR A 86 -5.96 14.35 -1.41
N SER A 87 -5.30 15.48 -1.19
CA SER A 87 -4.16 15.91 -2.01
C SER A 87 -2.99 16.39 -1.14
N PRO A 88 -2.32 15.46 -0.40
CA PRO A 88 -1.10 15.80 0.30
C PRO A 88 -0.02 16.24 -0.69
N THR A 89 0.88 17.09 -0.21
CA THR A 89 2.01 17.65 -0.96
C THR A 89 3.34 16.98 -0.60
N ASP A 90 3.46 16.40 0.59
CA ASP A 90 4.67 15.67 0.98
C ASP A 90 4.80 14.37 0.15
N PRO A 91 5.96 14.08 -0.45
CA PRO A 91 6.14 12.90 -1.29
C PRO A 91 5.82 11.57 -0.58
N SER A 92 6.16 11.46 0.71
CA SER A 92 5.86 10.25 1.49
C SER A 92 4.37 10.13 1.78
N LEU A 93 3.68 11.24 2.08
CA LEU A 93 2.22 11.23 2.29
C LEU A 93 1.44 10.95 0.99
N VAL A 94 1.93 11.41 -0.17
CA VAL A 94 1.36 11.03 -1.49
C VAL A 94 1.48 9.53 -1.73
N GLN A 95 2.63 8.95 -1.39
CA GLN A 95 2.84 7.51 -1.50
C GLN A 95 1.94 6.74 -0.53
N THR A 96 1.88 7.16 0.74
CA THR A 96 0.98 6.60 1.75
C THR A 96 -0.48 6.66 1.31
N ARG A 97 -0.95 7.78 0.74
CA ARG A 97 -2.32 7.89 0.20
C ARG A 97 -2.63 6.79 -0.81
N THR A 98 -1.70 6.55 -1.73
CA THR A 98 -1.83 5.52 -2.78
C THR A 98 -1.91 4.13 -2.16
N LEU A 99 -1.06 3.84 -1.17
CA LEU A 99 -1.03 2.56 -0.48
C LEU A 99 -2.30 2.32 0.33
N LEU A 100 -2.79 3.32 1.08
CA LEU A 100 -4.03 3.22 1.85
C LEU A 100 -5.26 3.05 0.96
N MET A 101 -5.37 3.79 -0.16
CA MET A 101 -6.45 3.56 -1.14
C MET A 101 -6.47 2.12 -1.64
N ALA A 102 -5.30 1.58 -1.99
CA ALA A 102 -5.16 0.22 -2.46
C ALA A 102 -5.47 -0.80 -1.36
N MET A 103 -5.03 -0.55 -0.13
CA MET A 103 -5.29 -1.37 1.05
C MET A 103 -6.80 -1.48 1.30
N PHE A 104 -7.50 -0.35 1.39
CA PHE A 104 -8.95 -0.32 1.58
C PHE A 104 -9.68 -1.02 0.44
N THR A 105 -9.24 -0.82 -0.81
CA THR A 105 -9.83 -1.50 -1.97
C THR A 105 -9.65 -3.01 -1.90
N ALA A 106 -8.45 -3.49 -1.51
CA ALA A 106 -8.18 -4.92 -1.36
C ALA A 106 -9.02 -5.52 -0.22
N TYR A 107 -9.11 -4.82 0.92
CA TYR A 107 -9.94 -5.28 2.04
C TYR A 107 -11.43 -5.31 1.70
N GLY A 108 -11.94 -4.29 1.01
CA GLY A 108 -13.31 -4.28 0.50
C GLY A 108 -13.61 -5.47 -0.40
N LYS A 109 -12.71 -5.79 -1.34
CA LYS A 109 -12.83 -6.99 -2.19
C LYS A 109 -12.80 -8.28 -1.37
N ALA A 110 -11.97 -8.38 -0.34
CA ALA A 110 -11.97 -9.54 0.55
C ALA A 110 -13.35 -9.74 1.19
N MET A 111 -13.95 -8.66 1.68
CA MET A 111 -15.26 -8.71 2.33
C MET A 111 -16.39 -8.99 1.34
N GLU A 112 -16.30 -8.50 0.10
CA GLU A 112 -17.22 -8.93 -0.97
C GLU A 112 -17.13 -10.42 -1.28
N GLN A 113 -15.93 -11.03 -1.24
CA GLN A 113 -15.80 -12.48 -1.41
C GLN A 113 -16.42 -13.23 -0.21
N ARG A 114 -16.19 -12.75 1.02
CA ARG A 114 -16.81 -13.32 2.23
C ARG A 114 -18.34 -13.27 2.17
N ALA A 115 -18.92 -12.15 1.71
CA ALA A 115 -20.36 -12.01 1.51
C ALA A 115 -20.94 -13.01 0.48
N LYS A 116 -20.10 -13.48 -0.44
CA LYS A 116 -20.45 -14.51 -1.45
C LYS A 116 -20.07 -15.93 -1.01
N HIS A 117 -19.64 -16.11 0.25
CA HIS A 117 -19.12 -17.37 0.78
C HIS A 117 -17.94 -17.94 -0.03
N ARG A 118 -17.11 -17.06 -0.60
CA ARG A 118 -15.91 -17.41 -1.37
C ARG A 118 -14.65 -17.18 -0.54
N ASP A 119 -13.56 -17.78 -0.99
CA ASP A 119 -12.25 -17.51 -0.40
C ASP A 119 -11.85 -16.05 -0.61
N ALA A 120 -11.36 -15.44 0.46
CA ALA A 120 -10.95 -14.04 0.53
C ALA A 120 -9.46 -13.88 0.89
N SER A 121 -8.74 -14.99 1.09
CA SER A 121 -7.40 -15.02 1.70
C SER A 121 -6.40 -14.15 0.93
N ASP A 122 -6.37 -14.25 -0.39
CA ASP A 122 -5.46 -13.45 -1.24
C ASP A 122 -5.68 -11.93 -1.06
N HIS A 123 -6.94 -11.51 -1.00
CA HIS A 123 -7.28 -10.09 -0.84
C HIS A 123 -6.99 -9.58 0.58
N ILE A 124 -7.16 -10.43 1.60
CA ILE A 124 -6.77 -10.12 2.98
C ILE A 124 -5.25 -9.94 3.07
N LEU A 125 -4.47 -10.88 2.53
CA LEU A 125 -3.01 -10.80 2.51
C LEU A 125 -2.53 -9.58 1.73
N GLN A 126 -3.16 -9.26 0.60
CA GLN A 126 -2.87 -8.07 -0.17
C GLN A 126 -3.12 -6.78 0.64
N ALA A 127 -4.27 -6.68 1.32
CA ALA A 127 -4.58 -5.54 2.17
C ALA A 127 -3.53 -5.38 3.29
N TYR A 128 -3.21 -6.47 3.99
CA TYR A 128 -2.19 -6.48 5.04
C TYR A 128 -0.81 -6.05 4.54
N GLY A 129 -0.37 -6.56 3.38
CA GLY A 129 0.89 -6.15 2.76
C GLY A 129 0.93 -4.66 2.43
N LEU A 130 -0.16 -4.11 1.89
CA LEU A 130 -0.28 -2.69 1.57
C LEU A 130 -0.29 -1.81 2.82
N ALA A 131 -0.93 -2.26 3.91
CA ALA A 131 -0.90 -1.58 5.21
C ALA A 131 0.54 -1.48 5.74
N ASN A 132 1.30 -2.59 5.70
CA ASN A 132 2.69 -2.61 6.17
C ASN A 132 3.59 -1.73 5.31
N PHE A 133 3.39 -1.71 3.98
CA PHE A 133 4.15 -0.79 3.13
C PHE A 133 3.82 0.68 3.43
N ALA A 134 2.56 1.00 3.77
CA ALA A 134 2.20 2.35 4.21
C ALA A 134 2.88 2.70 5.54
N HIS A 135 2.88 1.77 6.50
CA HIS A 135 3.59 1.90 7.77
C HIS A 135 5.09 2.15 7.55
N ASP A 136 5.77 1.35 6.73
CA ASP A 136 7.21 1.49 6.45
C ASP A 136 7.56 2.86 5.84
N VAL A 137 6.72 3.34 4.92
CA VAL A 137 6.88 4.68 4.31
C VAL A 137 6.78 5.76 5.37
N LEU A 138 5.75 5.70 6.22
CA LEU A 138 5.53 6.67 7.30
C LEU A 138 6.63 6.60 8.36
N LEU A 139 7.03 5.40 8.79
CA LEU A 139 8.07 5.20 9.80
C LEU A 139 9.41 5.81 9.37
N LYS A 140 9.75 5.64 8.09
CA LYS A 140 10.96 6.24 7.52
C LYS A 140 10.86 7.77 7.39
N ALA A 141 9.67 8.30 7.10
CA ALA A 141 9.42 9.72 6.91
C ALA A 141 9.20 10.51 8.21
N GLU A 142 8.82 9.83 9.29
CA GLU A 142 8.40 10.42 10.56
C GLU A 142 9.36 11.52 11.05
N PRO A 143 10.69 11.31 11.15
CA PRO A 143 11.57 12.35 11.69
C PRO A 143 11.62 13.60 10.79
N GLY A 144 11.42 13.41 9.48
CA GLY A 144 11.36 14.49 8.50
C GLY A 144 10.06 15.29 8.61
N LEU A 145 8.93 14.59 8.70
CA LEU A 145 7.60 15.17 8.83
C LEU A 145 7.41 15.87 10.19
N ALA A 146 7.86 15.25 11.28
CA ALA A 146 7.76 15.80 12.63
C ALA A 146 8.51 17.13 12.77
N ARG A 147 9.72 17.23 12.21
CA ARG A 147 10.48 18.51 12.15
C ARG A 147 9.76 19.62 11.37
N ARG A 148 8.83 19.26 10.48
CA ARG A 148 7.99 20.19 9.72
C ARG A 148 6.65 20.47 10.38
N GLY A 149 6.34 19.81 11.49
CA GLY A 149 5.09 19.98 12.25
C GLY A 149 3.94 19.06 11.83
N CYS A 150 4.24 17.96 11.13
CA CYS A 150 3.27 16.91 10.81
C CYS A 150 3.56 15.69 11.68
N ASP A 151 2.63 15.35 12.57
CA ASP A 151 2.68 14.15 13.40
C ASP A 151 2.00 12.99 12.68
N VAL A 152 2.75 11.93 12.38
CA VAL A 152 2.24 10.71 11.75
C VAL A 152 2.19 9.52 12.70
N LEU A 153 2.57 9.69 13.96
CA LEU A 153 2.53 8.62 14.96
C LEU A 153 1.15 7.96 15.08
N PRO A 154 0.01 8.67 14.96
CA PRO A 154 -1.31 8.03 15.00
C PRO A 154 -1.61 7.08 13.83
N LEU A 155 -0.75 7.03 12.80
CA LEU A 155 -0.88 6.16 11.62
C LEU A 155 0.17 5.03 11.62
N LEU A 156 0.98 4.91 12.67
CA LEU A 156 1.98 3.86 12.84
C LEU A 156 1.46 2.78 13.79
#